data_AF-A0A964N886-F1
#
_entry.id   AF-A0A964N886-F1
#
_cell.length_a   1.000
_cell.length_b   1.000
_cell.length_c   1.000
_cell.angle_alpha   90.00
_cell.angle_beta   90.00
_cell.angle_gamma   90.00
#
_symmetry.space_group_name_H-M   'P 1'
#
loop_
_entity.id
_entity.type
_entity.pdbx_description
1 polymer ?
#
loop_
_entity_poly.entity_id
_entity_poly.type
_entity_poly.pdbx_seq_one_letter_code
_entity_poly.pdbx_strand_id
1 'polypeptide(L)'
;MEDYTNKYKGELVDLSLFGGEYQEGVLTAYCSIEDVPHIELNGHILVPLQNVASVHCSSRCDAPEPDWPPRGLEADGDVRDEDG
;
A
#
# COMPACT_ATOMS: atom_id res chain seq x y z
N MET A 1 -4.25 -16.06 6.30
CA MET A 1 -4.12 -14.62 5.97
C MET A 1 -3.17 -14.57 4.79
N GLU A 2 -3.62 -14.09 3.64
CA GLU A 2 -2.77 -14.06 2.44
C GLU A 2 -1.63 -13.04 2.62
N ASP A 3 -0.42 -13.46 2.25
CA ASP A 3 0.78 -12.64 2.36
C ASP A 3 0.86 -11.64 1.18
N TYR A 4 0.12 -10.54 1.29
CA TYR A 4 0.08 -9.47 0.27
C TYR A 4 1.36 -8.63 0.23
N THR A 5 2.29 -8.89 1.14
CA THR A 5 3.57 -8.19 1.30
C THR A 5 4.40 -8.18 0.01
N ASN A 6 4.33 -9.27 -0.76
CA ASN A 6 5.04 -9.38 -2.03
C ASN A 6 4.37 -8.60 -3.17
N LYS A 7 3.08 -8.23 -3.04
CA LYS A 7 2.31 -7.58 -4.10
C LYS A 7 2.83 -6.18 -4.43
N TYR A 8 3.49 -5.51 -3.48
CA TYR A 8 3.93 -4.11 -3.62
C TYR A 8 5.45 -3.94 -3.51
N LYS A 9 6.20 -5.04 -3.39
CA LYS A 9 7.65 -4.98 -3.34
C LYS A 9 8.21 -4.48 -4.67
N GLY A 10 9.06 -3.46 -4.63
CA GLY A 10 9.63 -2.76 -5.77
C GLY A 10 8.79 -1.59 -6.27
N GLU A 11 7.59 -1.39 -5.73
CA GLU A 11 6.73 -0.28 -6.11
C GLU A 11 7.13 1.02 -5.40
N LEU A 12 6.88 2.15 -6.07
CA LEU A 12 6.95 3.47 -5.43
C LEU A 12 5.74 3.63 -4.52
N VAL A 13 5.99 3.98 -3.26
CA VAL A 13 4.96 4.17 -2.25
C VAL A 13 5.10 5.51 -1.52
N ASP A 14 3.96 6.07 -1.15
CA ASP A 14 3.84 7.20 -0.23
C ASP A 14 3.37 6.67 1.14
N LEU A 15 4.18 6.92 2.17
CA LEU A 15 3.87 6.63 3.56
C LEU A 15 3.37 7.89 4.27
N SER A 16 2.18 7.80 4.85
CA SER A 16 1.70 8.79 5.83
C SER A 16 1.98 8.26 7.22
N LEU A 17 2.62 9.07 8.07
CA LEU A 17 2.93 8.70 9.45
C LEU A 17 1.94 9.31 10.43
N PHE A 18 1.70 8.62 11.55
CA PHE A 18 1.02 9.22 12.69
C PHE A 18 1.88 10.37 13.23
N GLY A 19 1.45 11.61 12.97
CA GLY A 19 2.25 12.82 13.19
C GLY A 19 2.17 13.82 12.03
N GLY A 20 1.61 13.41 10.88
CA GLY A 20 1.38 14.27 9.72
C GLY A 20 2.58 14.38 8.78
N GLU A 21 3.67 13.68 9.06
CA GLU A 21 4.83 13.58 8.17
C GLU A 21 4.56 12.57 7.04
N TYR A 22 5.13 12.86 5.87
CA TYR A 22 5.06 12.00 4.69
C TYR A 22 6.47 11.56 4.29
N GLN A 23 6.59 10.31 3.86
CA GLN A 23 7.82 9.76 3.30
C GLN A 23 7.50 9.04 1.99
N GLU A 24 8.30 9.29 0.96
CA GLU A 24 8.20 8.60 -0.32
C GLU A 24 9.41 7.68 -0.50
N GLY A 25 9.19 6.49 -1.07
CA GLY A 25 10.29 5.60 -1.38
C GLY A 25 9.85 4.33 -2.10
N VAL A 26 10.83 3.53 -2.50
CA VAL A 26 10.58 2.20 -3.06
C VAL A 26 10.40 1.23 -1.92
N LEU A 27 9.28 0.52 -1.90
CA LEU A 27 9.02 -0.53 -0.92
C LEU A 27 9.93 -1.74 -1.20
N THR A 28 10.92 -2.01 -0.35
CA THR A 28 11.86 -3.12 -0.58
C THR A 28 11.56 -4.37 0.24
N ALA A 29 10.91 -4.21 1.40
CA ALA A 29 10.45 -5.34 2.21
C ALA A 29 9.34 -4.94 3.18
N TYR A 30 8.58 -5.94 3.65
CA TYR A 30 8.09 -5.90 5.02
C TYR A 30 8.78 -7.01 5.80
N CYS A 31 9.13 -6.71 7.03
CA CYS A 31 9.87 -7.61 7.90
C CYS A 31 9.38 -7.47 9.35
N SER A 32 9.79 -8.41 10.19
CA SER A 32 9.61 -8.32 11.64
C SER A 32 10.99 -8.32 12.29
N ILE A 33 11.23 -7.36 13.18
CA ILE A 33 12.48 -7.22 13.93
C ILE A 33 12.07 -7.19 15.41
N GLU A 34 12.55 -8.14 16.20
CA GLU A 34 12.19 -8.29 17.61
C GLU A 34 10.66 -8.25 17.83
N ASP A 35 9.92 -9.00 17.00
CA ASP A 35 8.46 -9.08 16.99
C ASP A 35 7.72 -7.77 16.67
N VAL A 36 8.45 -6.73 16.26
CA VAL A 36 7.88 -5.48 15.76
C VAL A 36 7.85 -5.51 14.23
N PRO A 37 6.67 -5.38 13.60
CA PRO A 37 6.57 -5.36 12.15
C PRO A 37 6.99 -4.00 11.57
N HIS A 38 7.75 -4.04 10.48
CA HIS A 38 8.33 -2.89 9.81
C HIS A 38 8.10 -2.94 8.30
N ILE A 39 8.15 -1.76 7.70
CA ILE A 39 8.31 -1.55 6.26
C ILE A 39 9.74 -1.09 6.02
N GLU A 40 10.39 -1.64 5.01
CA GLU A 40 11.68 -1.16 4.52
C GLU A 40 11.46 -0.32 3.25
N LEU A 41 11.91 0.92 3.28
CA LEU A 41 12.00 1.79 2.11
C LEU A 41 13.45 1.89 1.62
N ASN A 42 13.60 1.91 0.30
CA ASN A 42 14.86 2.13 -0.42
C ASN A 42 16.01 1.16 -0.03
N GLY A 43 15.70 0.05 0.66
CA GLY A 43 16.67 -0.92 1.15
C GLY A 43 17.49 -0.48 2.37
N HIS A 44 17.12 0.62 3.04
CA HIS A 44 17.91 1.13 4.18
C HIS A 44 17.13 1.95 5.22
N ILE A 45 15.85 2.27 4.98
CA ILE A 45 14.99 3.00 5.92
C ILE A 45 13.99 2.01 6.48
N LEU A 46 13.99 1.80 7.79
CA LEU A 46 13.01 0.95 8.48
C LEU A 46 12.00 1.81 9.22
N VAL A 47 10.72 1.59 8.92
CA VAL A 47 9.60 2.29 9.56
C VAL A 47 8.74 1.26 10.30
N PRO A 48 8.61 1.37 11.64
CA PRO A 48 7.69 0.51 12.40
C PRO A 48 6.25 0.75 11.96
N LEU A 49 5.47 -0.33 11.77
CA LEU A 49 4.07 -0.19 11.36
C LEU A 49 3.21 0.58 12.37
N GLN A 50 3.60 0.62 13.66
CA GLN A 50 2.88 1.43 14.65
C GLN A 50 2.93 2.93 14.34
N ASN A 51 3.91 3.37 13.54
CA ASN A 51 4.06 4.76 13.13
C ASN A 51 3.38 5.06 11.79
N VAL A 52 2.89 4.05 11.07
CA VAL A 52 2.33 4.19 9.73
C VAL A 52 0.81 4.33 9.82
N ALA A 53 0.29 5.48 9.36
CA ALA A 53 -1.14 5.72 9.24
C ALA A 53 -1.71 5.10 7.95
N SER A 54 -0.99 5.23 6.83
CA SER A 54 -1.37 4.63 5.55
C SER A 54 -0.17 4.43 4.64
N VAL A 55 -0.29 3.43 3.75
CA VAL A 55 0.64 3.18 2.64
C VAL A 55 -0.14 3.35 1.35
N HIS A 56 0.34 4.20 0.45
CA HIS A 56 -0.26 4.43 -0.85
C HIS A 56 0.71 3.98 -1.94
N CYS A 57 0.25 3.18 -2.90
CA CYS A 57 1.08 2.70 -4.01
C CYS A 57 0.90 3.63 -5.21
N SER A 58 1.75 4.65 -5.30
CA SER A 58 1.63 5.71 -6.30
C SER A 58 1.86 5.21 -7.73
N SER A 59 2.68 4.16 -7.92
CA SER A 59 2.90 3.54 -9.24
C SER A 59 1.65 2.89 -9.85
N ARG A 60 0.61 2.64 -9.06
CA ARG A 60 -0.64 2.01 -9.52
C ARG A 60 -1.81 2.97 -9.66
N CYS A 61 -1.62 4.25 -9.35
CA CYS A 61 -2.66 5.27 -9.51
C CYS A 61 -2.78 5.80 -10.95
N ASP A 62 -1.71 5.68 -11.75
CA ASP A 62 -1.73 6.06 -13.18
C ASP A 62 -2.10 4.90 -14.12
N ALA A 63 -2.53 3.75 -13.57
CA ALA A 63 -3.00 2.64 -14.39
C ALA A 63 -4.26 3.09 -15.14
N PRO A 64 -4.29 3.05 -16.49
CA PRO A 64 -5.46 3.45 -17.25
C PRO A 64 -6.69 2.63 -16.81
N GLU A 65 -7.87 3.27 -16.79
CA GLU A 65 -9.16 2.73 -16.31
C GLU A 65 -9.45 1.23 -16.56
N PRO A 66 -9.05 0.55 -17.67
CA PRO A 66 -9.24 -0.90 -17.79
C PRO A 66 -8.55 -1.77 -16.73
N ASP A 67 -7.50 -1.27 -16.06
CA ASP A 67 -6.72 -2.03 -15.07
C ASP A 67 -7.01 -1.62 -13.60
N TRP A 68 -7.97 -0.70 -13.40
CA TRP A 68 -8.37 -0.19 -12.09
C TRP A 68 -9.88 -0.39 -11.81
N PRO A 69 -10.27 -0.96 -10.65
CA PRO A 69 -9.40 -1.47 -9.60
C PRO A 69 -8.75 -2.81 -10.01
N PRO A 70 -7.61 -3.19 -9.41
CA PRO A 70 -6.96 -4.47 -9.68
C PRO A 70 -7.94 -5.63 -9.53
N ARG A 71 -7.94 -6.58 -10.47
CA ARG A 71 -8.80 -7.78 -10.40
C ARG A 71 -8.73 -8.44 -9.03
N GLY A 72 -9.89 -8.63 -8.40
CA GLY A 72 -10.04 -9.09 -7.01
C GLY A 72 -10.25 -7.99 -5.96
N LEU A 73 -10.26 -6.71 -6.37
CA LEU A 73 -10.74 -5.56 -5.58
C LEU A 73 -12.04 -4.95 -6.15
N GLU A 74 -12.61 -5.53 -7.21
CA GLU A 74 -13.97 -5.21 -7.64
C GLU A 74 -14.90 -5.52 -6.46
N ALA A 75 -15.52 -4.49 -5.89
CA ALA A 75 -16.37 -4.65 -4.74
C ALA A 75 -17.48 -5.64 -5.08
N ASP A 76 -17.56 -6.72 -4.31
CA ASP A 76 -18.68 -7.66 -4.32
C ASP A 76 -19.93 -6.88 -3.84
N GLY A 77 -20.60 -6.18 -4.76
CA GLY A 77 -21.93 -5.60 -4.52
C GLY A 77 -22.09 -4.08 -4.71
N ASP A 78 -21.74 -3.52 -5.86
CA ASP A 78 -22.44 -2.32 -6.35
C ASP A 78 -23.52 -2.72 -7.37
N VAL A 79 -24.61 -3.28 -6.83
CA VAL A 79 -25.91 -3.33 -7.50
C VAL A 79 -26.85 -2.44 -6.70
N ARG A 80 -27.02 -1.20 -7.16
CA ARG A 80 -28.23 -0.36 -7.01
C ARG A 80 -27.95 1.05 -7.51
N ASP A 81 -28.67 1.65 -8.43
CA ASP A 81 -29.71 1.27 -9.38
C ASP A 81 -29.78 2.49 -10.33
N GLU A 82 -30.13 2.25 -11.58
CA GLU A 82 -30.33 3.26 -12.63
C GLU A 82 -31.46 4.27 -12.31
N ASP A 83 -31.32 5.46 -12.90
CA ASP A 83 -32.35 6.37 -13.39
C ASP A 83 -33.21 7.19 -12.40
N GLY A 84 -33.17 8.51 -12.60
CA GLY A 84 -34.02 9.54 -12.01
C GLY A 84 -33.71 10.92 -12.58
#